data_AF-A0A2Z6EVK5-F1
#
_entry.id   AF-A0A2Z6EVK5-F1
#
_cell.length_a   1.000
_cell.length_b   1.000
_cell.length_c   1.000
_cell.angle_alpha   90.00
_cell.angle_beta   90.00
_cell.angle_gamma   90.00
#
_symmetry.space_group_name_H-M   'P 1'
#
loop_
_entity.id
_entity.type
_entity.pdbx_description
1 polymer ?
#
loop_
_entity_poly.entity_id
_entity_poly.type
_entity_poly.pdbx_seq_one_letter_code
_entity_poly.pdbx_strand_id
1 'polypeptide(L)' 'MTKGSLKYYFDSAREKAAKAHPEFKDQLKAFWLYDLRAKAADDTSAEKGDQAAADLLGHIDVRTTKRHYLRRGKKVAPTR' A
#
# COMPACT_ATOMS: atom_id res chain seq x y z
N MET A 1 4.30 1.87 21.60
CA MET A 1 4.50 2.95 20.59
C MET A 1 3.26 3.81 20.55
N THR A 2 3.41 5.14 20.60
CA THR A 2 2.29 6.07 20.36
C THR A 2 2.12 6.30 18.85
N LYS A 3 0.93 6.74 18.42
CA LYS A 3 0.67 7.10 17.01
C LYS A 3 1.69 8.12 16.47
N GLY A 4 2.10 9.08 17.30
CA GLY A 4 3.14 10.06 16.96
C GLY A 4 4.50 9.41 16.71
N SER A 5 4.90 8.44 17.54
CA SER A 5 6.18 7.73 17.36
C SER A 5 6.22 6.91 16.07
N LEU A 6 5.13 6.25 15.67
CA LEU A 6 5.09 5.46 14.43
C LEU A 6 5.22 6.35 13.19
N LYS A 7 4.50 7.48 13.16
CA LYS A 7 4.61 8.45 12.06
C LYS A 7 6.04 8.98 11.94
N TYR A 8 6.65 9.35 13.06
CA TYR A 8 8.03 9.83 13.09
C TYR A 8 9.03 8.82 12.50
N TYR A 9 8.96 7.55 12.94
CA TYR A 9 9.86 6.51 12.43
C TYR A 9 9.66 6.25 10.94
N PHE A 10 8.40 6.24 10.47
CA PHE A 10 8.10 6.12 9.05
C PHE A 10 8.67 7.27 8.23
N ASP A 11 8.44 8.52 8.66
CA ASP A 11 8.95 9.69 7.94
C ASP A 11 10.49 9.66 7.87
N SER A 12 11.15 9.28 8.97
CA SER A 12 12.62 9.12 9.00
C SER A 12 13.10 8.04 8.03
N ALA A 13 12.43 6.88 7.99
CA ALA A 13 12.76 5.80 7.06
C ALA A 13 12.57 6.23 5.61
N ARG A 14 11.47 6.93 5.30
CA ARG A 14 11.17 7.46 3.96
C ARG A 14 12.24 8.46 3.50
N GLU A 15 12.69 9.35 4.37
CA GLU A 15 13.77 10.29 4.04
C GLU A 15 15.10 9.60 3.78
N LYS A 16 15.44 8.58 4.58
CA LYS A 16 16.65 7.78 4.36
C LYS A 16 16.58 7.03 3.02
N ALA A 17 15.45 6.41 2.71
CA ALA A 17 15.22 5.73 1.45
C ALA A 17 15.33 6.71 0.26
N ALA A 18 14.76 7.90 0.36
CA ALA A 18 14.81 8.91 -0.71
C ALA A 18 16.21 9.47 -0.96
N LYS A 19 17.12 9.39 0.03
CA LYS A 19 18.54 9.73 -0.13
C LYS A 19 19.33 8.58 -0.76
N ALA A 20 19.03 7.34 -0.38
CA ALA A 20 19.68 6.14 -0.91
C ALA A 20 19.26 5.82 -2.36
N HIS A 21 18.02 6.15 -2.73
CA HIS A 21 17.44 5.90 -4.04
C HIS A 21 16.89 7.19 -4.66
N PRO A 22 17.77 8.08 -5.19
CA PRO A 22 17.36 9.33 -5.82
C PRO A 22 16.37 9.14 -6.98
N GLU A 23 16.46 8.02 -7.71
CA GLU A 23 15.58 7.65 -8.82
C GLU A 23 14.11 7.51 -8.41
N PHE A 24 13.84 7.17 -7.15
CA PHE A 24 12.48 7.02 -6.61
C PHE A 24 12.10 8.15 -5.66
N LYS A 25 12.92 9.21 -5.54
CA LYS A 25 12.75 10.28 -4.55
C LYS A 25 11.35 10.87 -4.54
N ASP A 26 10.79 11.18 -5.71
CA ASP A 26 9.47 11.82 -5.80
C ASP A 26 8.35 10.85 -5.43
N GLN A 27 8.46 9.59 -5.85
CA GLN A 27 7.51 8.53 -5.50
C GLN A 27 7.53 8.24 -4.00
N LEU A 28 8.73 8.14 -3.42
CA LEU A 28 8.93 7.94 -1.98
C LEU A 28 8.35 9.10 -1.19
N LYS A 29 8.58 10.35 -1.60
CA LYS A 29 8.02 11.53 -0.92
C LYS A 29 6.50 11.63 -1.01
N ALA A 30 5.91 11.18 -2.12
CA ALA A 30 4.46 11.11 -2.27
C ALA A 30 3.82 10.02 -1.39
N PHE A 31 4.59 9.01 -0.98
CA PHE A 31 4.08 7.88 -0.19
C PHE A 31 3.93 8.23 1.30
N TRP A 32 2.75 7.98 1.86
CA TRP A 32 2.38 8.29 3.24
C TRP A 32 2.19 7.02 4.07
N LEU A 33 2.26 7.14 5.41
CA LEU A 33 2.08 6.00 6.31
C LEU A 33 0.74 5.28 6.08
N TYR A 34 -0.32 6.03 5.74
CA TYR A 34 -1.64 5.46 5.45
C TYR A 34 -1.65 4.57 4.19
N ASP A 35 -0.76 4.84 3.22
CA ASP A 35 -0.68 4.06 1.99
C ASP A 35 -0.20 2.62 2.21
N LEU A 36 0.46 2.35 3.33
CA LEU A 36 0.79 0.97 3.74
C LEU A 36 -0.46 0.10 3.86
N ARG A 37 -1.61 0.67 4.25
CA ARG A 37 -2.87 -0.07 4.37
C ARG A 37 -3.37 -0.53 3.00
N ALA A 38 -3.29 0.33 2.00
CA ALA A 38 -3.63 -0.02 0.62
C ALA A 38 -2.65 -1.05 0.05
N LYS A 39 -1.34 -0.86 0.29
CA LYS A 39 -0.31 -1.82 -0.14
C LYS A 39 -0.50 -3.22 0.47
N ALA A 40 -0.83 -3.29 1.76
CA ALA A 40 -1.11 -4.56 2.42
C ALA A 40 -2.35 -5.26 1.84
N ALA A 41 -3.37 -4.49 1.45
CA ALA A 41 -4.56 -5.01 0.79
C ALA A 41 -4.24 -5.55 -0.62
N ASP A 42 -3.42 -4.82 -1.39
CA ASP A 42 -2.95 -5.26 -2.71
C ASP A 42 -2.16 -6.57 -2.63
N ASP A 43 -1.21 -6.66 -1.71
CA ASP A 43 -0.38 -7.87 -1.53
C ASP A 43 -1.23 -9.07 -1.12
N THR A 44 -2.16 -8.85 -0.18
CA THR A 44 -3.07 -9.91 0.26
C THR A 44 -4.03 -10.32 -0.85
N SER A 45 -4.53 -9.38 -1.64
CA SER A 45 -5.40 -9.68 -2.80
C SER A 45 -4.65 -10.47 -3.86
N ALA A 46 -3.39 -10.13 -4.13
CA ALA A 46 -2.55 -10.83 -5.10
C ALA A 46 -2.28 -12.30 -4.71
N GLU A 47 -2.03 -12.55 -3.42
CA GLU A 47 -1.73 -13.90 -2.92
C GLU A 47 -2.97 -14.74 -2.59
N LYS A 48 -3.98 -14.13 -1.96
CA LYS A 48 -5.10 -14.81 -1.28
C LYS A 48 -6.48 -14.38 -1.76
N GLY A 49 -6.54 -13.42 -2.69
CA GLY A 49 -7.78 -12.95 -3.30
C GLY A 49 -8.45 -11.79 -2.56
N ASP A 50 -9.42 -11.18 -3.24
CA ASP A 50 -10.04 -9.91 -2.82
C ASP A 50 -10.83 -10.00 -1.51
N GLN A 51 -11.36 -11.19 -1.16
CA GLN A 51 -12.05 -11.42 0.11
C GLN A 51 -11.07 -11.40 1.28
N ALA A 52 -9.94 -12.09 1.17
CA ALA A 52 -8.90 -12.08 2.21
C ALA A 52 -8.36 -10.67 2.47
N ALA A 53 -8.24 -9.84 1.42
CA ALA A 53 -7.90 -8.44 1.57
C ALA A 53 -9.00 -7.64 2.30
N ALA A 54 -10.28 -7.91 2.04
CA ALA A 54 -11.38 -7.28 2.76
C ALA A 54 -11.42 -7.67 4.24
N ASP A 55 -11.21 -8.96 4.53
CA ASP A 55 -11.17 -9.49 5.90
C ASP A 55 -9.99 -8.89 6.69
N LEU A 56 -8.80 -8.78 6.07
CA LEU A 56 -7.63 -8.12 6.67
C LEU A 56 -7.92 -6.66 7.05
N LEU A 57 -8.67 -5.96 6.21
CA LEU A 57 -9.04 -4.57 6.46
C LEU A 57 -10.25 -4.42 7.39
N GLY A 58 -10.96 -5.51 7.71
CA GLY A 58 -12.18 -5.49 8.51
C GLY A 58 -13.39 -4.90 7.77
N HIS A 59 -13.46 -5.07 6.45
CA HIS A 59 -14.61 -4.62 5.66
C HIS A 59 -15.64 -5.75 5.51
N ILE A 60 -16.91 -5.42 5.72
CA ILE A 60 -18.04 -6.36 5.57
C ILE A 60 -18.23 -6.78 4.10
N ASP A 61 -17.92 -5.87 3.16
CA ASP A 61 -18.06 -6.10 1.72
C ASP A 61 -16.75 -5.81 1.00
N VAL A 62 -16.38 -6.73 0.10
CA VAL A 62 -15.25 -6.64 -0.82
C VAL A 62 -15.32 -5.38 -1.71
N ARG A 63 -16.51 -4.84 -1.98
CA ARG A 63 -16.69 -3.62 -2.80
C ARG A 63 -15.90 -2.44 -2.26
N THR A 64 -15.89 -2.23 -0.95
CA THR A 64 -15.14 -1.13 -0.31
C THR A 64 -13.63 -1.30 -0.52
N THR A 65 -13.13 -2.52 -0.31
CA THR A 65 -11.72 -2.87 -0.54
C THR A 65 -11.32 -2.65 -2.00
N LYS A 66 -12.12 -3.15 -2.94
CA LYS A 66 -11.89 -3.00 -4.39
C LYS A 66 -11.87 -1.53 -4.82
N ARG A 67 -12.76 -0.71 -4.28
CA ARG A 67 -12.92 0.69 -4.70
C ARG A 67 -11.84 1.62 -4.13
N HIS A 68 -11.42 1.40 -2.90
CA HIS A 68 -10.61 2.38 -2.16
C HIS A 68 -9.19 1.90 -1.81
N TYR A 69 -8.95 0.59 -1.80
CA TYR A 69 -7.70 0.03 -1.28
C TYR A 69 -6.92 -0.76 -2.31
N LEU A 70 -7.58 -1.44 -3.25
CA LEU A 70 -6.89 -2.16 -4.31
C LEU A 70 -6.46 -1.21 -5.43
N ARG A 71 -5.14 -1.07 -5.65
CA ARG A 71 -4.53 -0.24 -6.68
C ARG A 71 -4.20 -1.10 -7.89
N ARG A 72 -5.24 -1.66 -8.53
CA ARG A 72 -5.05 -2.47 -9.73
C ARG A 72 -4.75 -1.58 -10.93
N GLY A 73 -3.60 -1.80 -11.57
CA GLY A 73 -3.37 -1.35 -12.93
C GLY A 73 -4.30 -2.05 -13.92
N LYS A 74 -4.25 -1.64 -15.20
CA LYS A 74 -5.00 -2.30 -16.27
C LYS A 74 -4.60 -3.78 -16.31
N LYS A 75 -5.57 -4.71 -16.16
CA LYS A 75 -5.31 -6.13 -16.39
C LYS A 75 -4.89 -6.30 -17.86
N VAL A 76 -3.62 -6.51 -18.10
CA VAL A 76 -3.08 -6.91 -19.41
C VAL A 76 -3.03 -8.42 -19.46
N ALA A 77 -3.56 -9.01 -20.53
CA ALA A 77 -3.38 -10.43 -20.80
C ALA A 77 -1.90 -10.68 -21.18
N PRO A 78 -1.37 -11.90 -20.95
CA PRO A 78 -0.05 -12.26 -21.45
C PRO A 78 -0.01 -12.03 -22.97
N THR A 79 0.94 -11.25 -23.44
CA THR A 79 1.31 -11.24 -24.86
C THR A 79 1.97 -12.58 -25.17
N ARG A 80 1.54 -13.20 -26.28
CA ARG A 80 2.06 -14.49 -26.78
C ARG A 80 3.56 -14.45 -26.99
#